data_AF-A0A443RY11-F1
#
_entry.id   AF-A0A443RY11-F1
#
_cell.length_a   1.000
_cell.length_b   1.000
_cell.length_c   1.000
_cell.angle_alpha   90.00
_cell.angle_beta   90.00
_cell.angle_gamma   90.00
#
_symmetry.space_group_name_H-M   'P 1'
#
loop_
_entity.id
_entity.type
_entity.pdbx_description
1 polymer ?
#
loop_
_entity_poly.entity_id
_entity_poly.type
_entity_poly.pdbx_seq_one_letter_code
_entity_poly.pdbx_strand_id
1 'polypeptide(L)'
;MKIFPHNSFHVKYEHIALNTINYAQEMYRYLNIEFTENVMTFINEHTSLPINVSDTEAHSTTKDSKVTPSKWISELTLGDMTEVQNWCKEVFEKLNYEMVFVPENIYGLN
;
A
#
# COMPACT_ATOMS: atom_id res chain seq x y z
N MET A 1 -3.93 6.06 -21.38
CA MET A 1 -3.71 4.61 -21.26
C MET A 1 -5.02 3.94 -20.85
N LYS A 2 -5.86 3.53 -21.82
CA LYS A 2 -6.95 2.56 -21.64
C LYS A 2 -7.09 1.82 -22.97
N ILE A 3 -6.21 0.85 -23.20
CA ILE A 3 -6.26 -0.01 -24.40
C ILE A 3 -7.26 -1.16 -24.18
N PHE A 4 -7.67 -1.43 -22.92
CA PHE A 4 -8.71 -2.42 -22.60
C PHE A 4 -9.53 -2.01 -21.36
N PRO A 5 -10.61 -1.22 -21.51
CA PRO A 5 -11.37 -0.71 -20.36
C PRO A 5 -12.10 -1.80 -19.54
N HIS A 6 -12.25 -3.01 -20.07
CA HIS A 6 -12.98 -4.13 -19.44
C HIS A 6 -12.14 -5.39 -19.20
N ASN A 7 -10.84 -5.39 -19.56
CA ASN A 7 -9.97 -6.56 -19.41
C ASN A 7 -8.78 -6.31 -18.47
N SER A 8 -8.77 -5.20 -17.72
CA SER A 8 -7.77 -4.92 -16.70
C SER A 8 -8.39 -4.69 -15.33
N PHE A 9 -7.90 -5.40 -14.31
CA PHE A 9 -8.20 -5.13 -12.91
C PHE A 9 -7.03 -4.34 -12.31
N HIS A 10 -7.25 -3.09 -11.92
CA HIS A 10 -6.22 -2.25 -11.32
C HIS A 10 -6.22 -2.46 -9.81
N VAL A 11 -5.06 -2.82 -9.26
CA VAL A 11 -4.85 -2.99 -7.83
C VAL A 11 -3.67 -2.15 -7.38
N LYS A 12 -3.86 -1.41 -6.29
CA LYS A 12 -2.79 -0.71 -5.58
C LYS A 12 -2.20 -1.63 -4.52
N TYR A 13 -0.92 -1.47 -4.19
CA TYR A 13 -0.28 -2.31 -3.17
C TYR A 13 -0.99 -2.21 -1.80
N GLU A 14 -1.40 -1.01 -1.44
CA GLU A 14 -2.08 -0.64 -0.19
C GLU A 14 -3.43 -1.33 -0.04
N HIS A 15 -4.13 -1.57 -1.14
CA HIS A 15 -5.39 -2.31 -1.15
C HIS A 15 -5.22 -3.73 -0.65
N ILE A 16 -4.22 -4.45 -1.18
CA ILE A 16 -3.92 -5.83 -0.79
C ILE A 16 -3.30 -5.86 0.60
N ALA A 17 -2.39 -4.93 0.91
CA ALA A 17 -1.72 -4.87 2.20
C ALA A 17 -2.70 -4.63 3.36
N LEU A 18 -3.62 -3.68 3.22
CA LEU A 18 -4.52 -3.26 4.29
C LEU A 18 -5.82 -4.08 4.33
N ASN A 19 -6.26 -4.63 3.20
CA ASN A 19 -7.52 -5.35 3.10
C ASN A 19 -7.44 -6.55 2.16
N THR A 20 -6.53 -7.47 2.50
CA THR A 20 -6.14 -8.62 1.68
C THR A 20 -7.33 -9.48 1.23
N ILE A 21 -8.19 -9.90 2.17
CA ILE A 21 -9.30 -10.82 1.86
C ILE A 21 -10.33 -10.17 0.95
N ASN A 22 -10.73 -8.92 1.23
CA ASN A 22 -11.74 -8.27 0.40
C ASN A 22 -11.21 -8.08 -1.02
N TYR A 23 -9.98 -7.59 -1.20
CA TYR A 23 -9.43 -7.40 -2.54
C TYR A 23 -9.17 -8.73 -3.27
N ALA A 24 -8.80 -9.80 -2.55
CA ALA A 24 -8.71 -11.13 -3.15
C ALA A 24 -10.08 -11.61 -3.65
N GLN A 25 -11.15 -11.44 -2.87
CA GLN A 25 -12.52 -11.75 -3.30
C GLN A 25 -12.93 -10.94 -4.54
N GLU A 26 -12.60 -9.64 -4.59
CA GLU A 26 -12.88 -8.80 -5.76
C GLU A 26 -12.12 -9.25 -7.01
N MET A 27 -10.85 -9.67 -6.86
CA MET A 27 -10.06 -10.24 -7.95
C MET A 27 -10.67 -11.54 -8.47
N TYR A 28 -11.05 -12.45 -7.58
CA TYR A 28 -11.69 -13.71 -7.95
C TYR A 28 -13.01 -13.47 -8.69
N ARG A 29 -13.85 -12.56 -8.17
CA ARG A 29 -15.10 -12.13 -8.82
C ARG A 29 -14.83 -11.55 -10.21
N TYR A 30 -13.81 -10.70 -10.35
CA TYR A 30 -13.43 -10.10 -11.63
C TYR A 30 -12.97 -11.15 -12.65
N LEU A 31 -12.22 -12.15 -12.20
CA LEU A 31 -11.74 -13.27 -13.02
C LEU A 31 -12.81 -14.34 -13.28
N ASN A 32 -14.00 -14.20 -12.68
CA ASN A 32 -15.07 -15.20 -12.71
C ASN A 32 -14.61 -16.58 -12.18
N ILE A 33 -13.84 -16.56 -11.10
CA ILE A 33 -13.36 -17.74 -10.38
C ILE A 33 -14.03 -17.76 -9.00
N GLU A 34 -14.44 -18.95 -8.55
CA GLU A 34 -15.06 -19.11 -7.22
C GLU A 34 -14.05 -18.85 -6.09
N PHE A 35 -14.41 -17.98 -5.15
CA PHE A 35 -13.64 -17.73 -3.92
C PHE A 35 -14.13 -18.67 -2.82
N THR A 36 -13.43 -19.80 -2.64
CA THR A 36 -13.82 -20.84 -1.67
C THR A 36 -13.25 -20.58 -0.27
N GLU A 37 -13.80 -21.26 0.73
CA GLU A 37 -13.28 -21.22 2.11
C GLU A 37 -11.81 -21.67 2.18
N ASN A 38 -11.42 -22.69 1.38
CA ASN A 38 -10.03 -23.14 1.31
C ASN A 38 -9.07 -22.05 0.83
N VAL A 39 -9.49 -21.23 -0.14
CA VAL A 39 -8.71 -20.08 -0.61
C VAL A 39 -8.56 -19.05 0.50
N MET A 40 -9.65 -18.74 1.21
CA MET A 40 -9.61 -17.80 2.33
C MET A 40 -8.65 -18.27 3.42
N THR A 41 -8.73 -19.55 3.81
CA THR A 41 -7.84 -20.17 4.80
C THR A 41 -6.39 -20.13 4.31
N PHE A 42 -6.12 -20.52 3.06
CA PHE A 42 -4.78 -20.47 2.48
C PHE A 42 -4.18 -19.06 2.53
N ILE A 43 -4.94 -18.04 2.12
CA ILE A 43 -4.48 -16.64 2.15
C ILE A 43 -4.17 -16.22 3.59
N ASN A 44 -5.08 -16.48 4.53
CA ASN A 44 -4.86 -16.11 5.93
C ASN A 44 -3.61 -16.77 6.52
N GLU A 45 -3.39 -18.05 6.25
CA GLU A 45 -2.23 -18.81 6.77
C GLU A 45 -0.89 -18.35 6.19
N HIS A 46 -0.87 -17.91 4.93
CA HIS A 46 0.37 -17.60 4.21
C HIS A 46 0.67 -16.10 4.07
N THR A 47 -0.26 -15.22 4.41
CA THR A 47 -0.08 -13.76 4.31
C THR A 47 -0.18 -13.02 5.64
N SER A 48 -0.55 -13.71 6.72
CA SER A 48 -0.55 -13.13 8.06
C SER A 48 0.86 -13.08 8.64
N LEU A 49 1.19 -11.96 9.28
CA LEU A 49 2.39 -11.88 10.11
C LEU A 49 2.22 -12.75 11.36
N PRO A 50 3.17 -13.65 11.65
CA PRO A 50 3.19 -14.35 12.93
C PRO A 50 3.35 -13.35 14.09
N ILE A 51 2.66 -13.59 15.20
CA ILE A 51 2.60 -12.70 16.37
C ILE A 51 3.99 -12.34 16.94
N ASN A 52 4.98 -13.21 16.72
CA ASN A 52 6.33 -13.08 17.29
C ASN A 52 7.40 -12.62 16.28
N VAL A 53 7.01 -12.25 15.06
CA VAL A 53 7.95 -11.80 14.03
C VAL A 53 7.87 -10.29 13.90
N SER A 54 8.95 -9.60 14.26
CA SER A 54 9.10 -8.18 13.99
C SER A 54 9.94 -7.97 12.74
N ASP A 55 9.69 -6.88 12.03
CA ASP A 55 10.38 -6.50 10.78
C ASP A 55 11.87 -6.13 10.97
N THR A 56 12.43 -6.38 12.16
CA THR A 56 13.77 -5.95 12.59
C THR A 56 14.87 -6.93 12.20
N GLU A 57 14.53 -8.14 11.76
CA GLU A 57 15.51 -9.09 11.27
C GLU A 57 15.94 -8.71 9.85
N ALA A 58 17.14 -8.14 9.72
CA ALA A 58 17.70 -7.66 8.46
C ALA A 58 17.78 -8.72 7.34
N HIS A 59 17.73 -10.00 7.70
CA HIS A 59 17.77 -11.14 6.77
C HIS A 59 16.47 -11.95 6.73
N SER A 60 15.41 -11.49 7.40
CA SER A 60 14.11 -12.16 7.33
C SER A 60 13.42 -11.85 6.01
N THR A 61 12.78 -12.88 5.46
CA THR A 61 11.88 -12.76 4.30
C THR A 61 10.47 -12.37 4.71
N THR A 62 10.15 -12.40 6.00
CA THR A 62 8.88 -11.93 6.56
C THR A 62 8.93 -10.42 6.71
N LYS A 63 8.07 -9.72 5.98
CA LYS A 63 7.94 -8.25 6.00
C LYS A 63 6.55 -7.83 6.42
N ASP A 64 6.44 -6.76 7.21
CA ASP A 64 5.15 -6.19 7.52
C ASP A 64 4.66 -5.31 6.35
N SER A 65 3.86 -5.95 5.50
CA SER A 65 3.29 -5.29 4.33
C SER A 65 2.29 -4.19 4.70
N LYS A 66 1.72 -4.18 5.91
CA LYS A 66 0.72 -3.17 6.33
C LYS A 66 1.36 -1.82 6.63
N VAL A 67 2.58 -1.81 7.16
CA VAL A 67 3.30 -0.55 7.51
C VAL A 67 4.10 0.02 6.34
N THR A 68 4.48 -0.83 5.39
CA THR A 68 5.30 -0.47 4.23
C THR A 68 4.76 0.72 3.43
N PRO A 69 3.45 0.82 3.11
CA PRO A 69 2.90 1.94 2.34
C PRO A 69 3.11 3.32 2.97
N SER A 70 3.04 3.39 4.30
CA SER A 70 3.14 4.65 5.05
C SER A 70 4.53 4.90 5.61
N LYS A 71 5.48 3.96 5.41
CA LYS A 71 6.80 4.01 6.04
C LYS A 71 7.61 5.26 5.65
N TRP A 72 7.50 5.70 4.40
CA TRP A 72 8.16 6.92 3.92
C TRP A 72 7.70 8.17 4.69
N ILE A 73 6.45 8.23 5.15
CA ILE A 73 5.91 9.35 5.91
C ILE A 73 6.61 9.48 7.27
N SER A 74 6.97 8.35 7.88
CA SER A 74 7.69 8.33 9.16
C SER A 74 9.21 8.49 9.03
N GLU A 75 9.78 8.21 7.86
CA GLU A 75 11.24 8.17 7.67
C GLU A 75 11.80 9.40 6.97
N LEU A 76 11.00 10.11 6.17
CA LEU A 76 11.44 11.32 5.49
C LEU A 76 11.30 12.55 6.38
N THR A 77 12.17 13.53 6.15
CA THR A 77 12.02 14.84 6.78
C THR A 77 10.84 15.60 6.16
N LEU A 78 10.33 16.60 6.87
CA LEU A 78 9.24 17.45 6.36
C LEU A 78 9.64 18.20 5.07
N GLY A 79 10.93 18.55 4.93
CA GLY A 79 11.48 19.12 3.69
C GLY A 79 11.44 18.11 2.54
N ASP A 80 11.94 16.90 2.76
CA ASP A 80 11.98 15.85 1.73
C ASP A 80 10.56 15.41 1.32
N MET A 81 9.63 15.29 2.28
CA MET A 81 8.23 15.00 1.99
C MET A 81 7.60 16.10 1.11
N THR A 82 7.87 17.37 1.43
CA THR A 82 7.40 18.50 0.61
C THR A 82 7.97 18.43 -0.81
N GLU A 83 9.26 18.13 -0.95
CA GLU A 83 9.90 17.98 -2.24
C GLU A 83 9.28 16.84 -3.06
N VAL A 84 9.17 15.64 -2.49
CA VAL A 84 8.56 14.48 -3.16
C VAL A 84 7.13 14.79 -3.61
N GLN A 85 6.30 15.38 -2.75
CA GLN A 85 4.92 15.72 -3.10
C GLN A 85 4.84 16.77 -4.21
N ASN A 86 5.74 17.76 -4.21
CA ASN A 86 5.79 18.79 -5.26
C ASN A 86 6.21 18.20 -6.60
N TRP A 87 7.27 17.38 -6.62
CA TRP A 87 7.76 16.74 -7.83
C TRP A 87 6.77 15.71 -8.39
N CYS A 88 6.08 14.98 -7.51
CA CYS A 88 5.13 13.93 -7.88
C CYS A 88 3.67 14.39 -7.88
N LYS A 89 3.39 15.69 -7.82
CA LYS A 89 2.03 16.24 -7.70
C LYS A 89 1.05 15.65 -8.72
N GLU A 90 1.46 15.65 -9.99
CA GLU A 90 0.64 15.12 -11.09
C GLU A 90 0.38 13.61 -10.93
N VAL A 91 1.33 12.86 -10.38
CA VAL A 91 1.18 11.42 -10.13
C VAL A 91 0.18 11.17 -9.00
N PHE A 92 0.28 11.94 -7.91
CA PHE A 92 -0.68 11.86 -6.80
C PHE A 92 -2.10 12.14 -7.30
N GLU A 93 -2.28 13.22 -8.07
CA GLU A 93 -3.57 13.59 -8.65
C GLU A 93 -4.10 12.50 -9.62
N LYS A 94 -3.28 12.01 -10.55
CA LYS A 94 -3.69 10.98 -11.53
C LYS A 94 -4.06 9.64 -10.90
N LEU A 95 -3.41 9.29 -9.78
CA LEU A 95 -3.62 8.02 -9.08
C LEU A 95 -4.59 8.17 -7.89
N ASN A 96 -5.16 9.35 -7.66
CA ASN A 96 -6.03 9.66 -6.52
C ASN A 96 -5.35 9.30 -5.18
N TYR A 97 -4.13 9.76 -4.98
CA TYR A 97 -3.46 9.73 -3.68
C TYR A 97 -3.62 11.07 -2.98
N GLU A 98 -3.83 11.03 -1.68
CA GLU A 98 -3.87 12.21 -0.83
C GLU A 98 -2.45 12.63 -0.44
N MET A 99 -2.16 13.93 -0.55
CA MET A 99 -0.92 14.50 -0.04
C MET A 99 -0.99 14.61 1.48
N VAL A 100 0.11 14.27 2.14
CA VAL A 100 0.31 14.46 3.58
C VAL A 100 0.42 15.95 3.86
N PHE A 101 -0.28 16.40 4.91
CA PHE A 101 -0.16 17.75 5.40
C PHE A 101 1.23 17.98 6.01
N VAL A 102 1.99 18.91 5.42
CA VAL A 102 3.27 19.38 5.96
C VAL A 102 3.09 20.83 6.43
N PRO A 103 3.32 21.16 7.70
CA PRO A 103 3.20 22.54 8.19
C PRO A 103 4.20 23.47 7.49
N GLU A 104 3.74 24.62 7.00
CA GLU A 104 4.56 25.57 6.22
C GLU A 104 5.69 26.25 7.03
N ASN A 105 5.73 26.12 8.36
CA ASN A 105 6.67 26.84 9.22
C ASN A 105 7.46 25.91 10.15
N ILE A 106 8.67 25.53 9.74
CA ILE A 106 9.73 25.02 10.63
C ILE A 106 10.97 25.94 10.62
N TYR A 107 10.94 27.01 9.81
CA TYR A 107 12.01 28.02 9.77
C TYR A 107 11.82 29.19 10.75
N GLY A 108 10.89 29.08 11.71
CA GLY A 108 10.60 30.10 12.71
C GLY A 108 11.38 30.00 14.02
N LEU A 109 12.40 29.13 14.11
CA LEU A 109 13.31 29.04 15.24
C LEU A 109 14.76 29.25 14.75
N ASN A 110 15.11 30.52 14.52
CA ASN A 110 16.48 31.02 14.54
C ASN A 110 16.50 32.32 15.34
#